data_AF-A0A7W2BLY7-F1
#
_entry.id   AF-A0A7W2BLY7-F1
#
_cell.length_a   1.000
_cell.length_b   1.000
_cell.length_c   1.000
_cell.angle_alpha   90.00
_cell.angle_beta   90.00
_cell.angle_gamma   90.00
#
_symmetry.space_group_name_H-M   'P 1'
#
loop_
_entity.id
_entity.type
_entity.pdbx_description
1 polymer ?
#
loop_
_entity_poly.entity_id
_entity_poly.type
_entity_poly.pdbx_seq_one_letter_code
_entity_poly.pdbx_strand_id
1 'polypeptide(L)' 'MNKKSFFTGLIEARQRQANRYINGYLLTLDDATLTSRGYNRKDLLKKDSASFPV' A
#
# COMPACT_ATOMS: atom_id res chain seq x y z
N MET A 1 5.37 29.52 5.27
CA MET A 1 4.78 28.18 5.08
C MET A 1 3.41 28.33 4.44
N ASN A 2 3.21 27.86 3.21
CA ASN A 2 1.94 28.01 2.49
C ASN A 2 0.95 26.94 3.01
N LYS A 3 -0.17 27.36 3.62
CA LYS A 3 -1.16 26.44 4.24
C LYS A 3 -1.65 25.37 3.25
N LYS A 4 -1.78 25.69 1.95
CA LYS A 4 -2.16 24.73 0.91
C LYS A 4 -1.15 23.58 0.76
N SER A 5 0.15 23.89 0.80
CA SER A 5 1.23 22.91 0.70
C SER A 5 1.28 21.97 1.91
N PHE A 6 0.93 22.47 3.11
CA PHE A 6 0.85 21.65 4.32
C PHE A 6 -0.27 20.60 4.23
N PHE A 7 -1.50 21.00 3.84
CA PHE A 7 -2.60 20.05 3.70
C PHE A 7 -2.36 19.02 2.59
N THR A 8 -1.80 19.43 1.45
CA THR A 8 -1.38 18.49 0.39
C THR A 8 -0.37 17.48 0.92
N GLY A 9 0.66 17.93 1.65
CA GLY A 9 1.65 17.03 2.24
C GLY A 9 1.06 16.02 3.23
N LEU A 10 0.07 16.42 4.04
CA LEU A 10 -0.64 15.51 4.94
C LEU A 10 -1.47 14.46 4.18
N ILE A 11 -2.20 14.88 3.15
CA ILE A 11 -3.01 13.99 2.31
C ILE A 11 -2.11 12.95 1.64
N GLU A 12 -1.00 13.38 1.05
CA GLU A 12 -0.03 12.48 0.42
C GLU A 12 0.59 11.51 1.43
N ALA A 13 0.95 11.99 2.62
CA ALA A 13 1.49 11.13 3.67
C ALA A 13 0.49 10.05 4.08
N ARG A 14 -0.80 10.40 4.20
CA ARG A 14 -1.86 9.44 4.52
C ARG A 14 -2.10 8.45 3.39
N GLN A 15 -2.06 8.90 2.14
CA GLN A 15 -2.18 8.02 0.98
C GLN A 15 -1.05 6.98 0.96
N ARG A 16 0.20 7.40 1.24
CA ARG A 16 1.34 6.48 1.35
C ARG A 16 1.12 5.43 2.46
N GLN A 17 0.62 5.84 3.63
CA GLN A 17 0.31 4.91 4.72
C GLN A 17 -0.79 3.91 4.32
N ALA A 18 -1.88 4.37 3.71
CA ALA A 18 -2.96 3.51 3.26
C ALA A 18 -2.47 2.49 2.22
N ASN A 19 -1.66 2.93 1.25
CA ASN A 19 -1.08 2.04 0.24
C ASN A 19 -0.18 0.96 0.86
N ARG A 20 0.65 1.32 1.85
CA ARG A 20 1.48 0.36 2.59
C ARG A 20 0.64 -0.69 3.33
N TYR A 21 -0.44 -0.25 3.99
CA TYR A 21 -1.35 -1.13 4.70
C TYR A 21 -2.03 -2.13 3.74
N ILE A 22 -2.59 -1.63 2.64
CA ILE A 22 -3.24 -2.47 1.62
C ILE A 22 -2.23 -3.44 1.01
N ASN A 23 -1.03 -2.98 0.67
CA ASN A 23 0.00 -3.83 0.09
C ASN A 23 0.43 -4.94 1.06
N GLY A 24 0.58 -4.62 2.35
CA GLY A 24 0.85 -5.60 3.40
C GLY A 24 -0.23 -6.68 3.49
N TYR A 25 -1.51 -6.28 3.48
CA TYR A 25 -2.63 -7.23 3.46
C TYR A 25 -2.66 -8.07 2.18
N LEU A 26 -2.44 -7.47 1.01
CA LEU A 26 -2.40 -8.23 -0.24
C LEU A 26 -1.29 -9.29 -0.22
N LEU A 27 -0.13 -8.97 0.38
CA LEU A 27 0.98 -9.92 0.48
C LEU A 27 0.70 -11.12 1.41
N THR A 28 -0.31 -11.06 2.28
CA THR A 28 -0.72 -12.21 3.10
C THR A 28 -1.64 -13.18 2.37
N LEU A 29 -2.23 -12.77 1.24
CA LEU A 29 -3.11 -13.61 0.43
C LEU A 29 -2.31 -14.63 -0.38
N ASP A 30 -2.94 -15.74 -0.77
CA ASP A 30 -2.37 -16.72 -1.69
C ASP A 30 -2.41 -16.23 -3.15
N ASP A 31 -1.62 -16.89 -4.01
CA ASP A 31 -1.47 -16.48 -5.41
C ASP A 31 -2.74 -16.68 -6.24
N ALA A 32 -3.59 -17.67 -5.93
CA ALA A 32 -4.84 -17.86 -6.64
C ALA A 32 -5.82 -16.72 -6.32
N THR A 33 -5.92 -16.34 -5.05
CA THR A 33 -6.70 -15.19 -4.61
C THR A 33 -6.18 -13.87 -5.22
N LEU A 34 -4.87 -13.65 -5.24
CA LEU A 34 -4.28 -12.47 -5.88
C LEU A 34 -4.60 -12.39 -7.37
N THR A 35 -4.41 -13.50 -8.08
CA THR A 35 -4.67 -13.57 -9.53
C THR A 35 -6.14 -13.35 -9.85
N SER A 36 -7.06 -13.91 -9.05
CA SER A 36 -8.51 -13.71 -9.19
C SER A 36 -8.92 -12.24 -9.07
N ARG A 37 -8.11 -11.43 -8.37
CA ARG A 37 -8.33 -9.99 -8.13
C ARG A 37 -7.46 -9.10 -9.03
N GLY A 38 -6.73 -9.67 -9.98
CA GLY A 38 -5.89 -8.92 -10.92
C GLY A 38 -4.56 -8.43 -10.34
N TYR A 39 -4.08 -9.03 -9.25
CA TYR A 39 -2.80 -8.69 -8.64
C TYR A 39 -1.71 -9.73 -8.94
N ASN A 40 -0.47 -9.25 -9.10
CA ASN A 40 0.72 -10.08 -9.20
C ASN A 40 1.62 -9.86 -7.97
N ARG A 41 1.91 -10.94 -7.22
CA ARG A 41 2.77 -10.89 -6.02
C ARG A 41 4.11 -10.21 -6.30
N LYS A 42 4.74 -10.47 -7.46
CA LYS A 42 6.05 -9.89 -7.81
C LYS A 42 6.02 -8.37 -7.90
N ASP A 43 4.88 -7.79 -8.31
CA ASP A 43 4.74 -6.34 -8.40
C ASP A 43 4.35 -5.71 -7.06
N LEU A 44 3.67 -6.46 -6.19
CA LEU A 44 3.39 -6.06 -4.81
C LEU A 44 4.65 -6.04 -3.95
N LEU A 45 5.56 -7.02 -4.13
CA LEU A 45 6.83 -7.10 -3.40
C LEU A 45 7.80 -5.94 -3.71
N LYS A 46 7.67 -5.31 -4.88
CA LYS A 46 8.46 -4.11 -5.24
C LYS A 46 7.93 -2.85 -4.56
N LYS A 47 6.69 -2.87 -4.09
CA LYS A 47 6.03 -1.74 -3.44
C LYS A 47 6.29 -1.80 -1.94
N ASP A 48 6.33 -0.64 -1.32
CA ASP A 48 6.43 -0.52 0.12
C ASP A 48 5.19 -1.12 0.82
N SER A 49 5.38 -1.82 1.93
CA SER A 49 4.33 -2.50 2.67
C SER A 49 4.50 -2.30 4.17
N ALA A 50 3.40 -2.17 4.89
CA ALA A 50 3.43 -2.30 6.34
C ALA A 50 3.74 -3.77 6.67
N SER A 51 4.77 -4.02 7.46
CA SER A 51 5.03 -5.36 7.98
C SER A 51 3.92 -5.72 8.95
N PHE A 52 3.13 -6.74 8.61
CA PHE A 52 2.24 -7.38 9.55
C PHE A 52 2.96 -8.62 10.10
N PRO A 53 3.05 -8.81 11.42
CA PRO A 53 3.35 -10.13 11.95
C PRO A 53 2.22 -11.05 11.50
N VAL A 54 2.54 -11.97 10.60
CA VAL A 54 1.69 -13.11 10.25
C VAL A 54 1.91 -14.24 11.25
#